data_AF-A0A4R0I548-F1
#
_entry.id   AF-A0A4R0I548-F1
#
_cell.length_a   1.000
_cell.length_b   1.000
_cell.length_c   1.000
_cell.angle_alpha   90.00
_cell.angle_beta   90.00
_cell.angle_gamma   90.00
#
_symmetry.space_group_name_H-M   'P 1'
#
loop_
_entity.id
_entity.type
_entity.pdbx_description
1 polymer ?
#
loop_
_entity_poly.entity_id
_entity_poly.type
_entity_poly.pdbx_seq_one_letter_code
_entity_poly.pdbx_strand_id
1 'polypeptide(L)'
;MANTDRFSRKARKRLEAQLGPDEQVLHSATVGPVGLVLTNRRLMLAPYVRGVDDEVNPQLSAIHNVAWRKGSLWSPGVLTIYTGSQTLTYDKVPNKQGESAAIAIRQAMAAQG
;
A
#
# COMPACT_ATOMS: atom_id res chain seq x y z
N MET A 1 12.71 -15.92 5.22
CA MET A 1 12.24 -14.51 5.17
C MET A 1 12.97 -13.62 4.15
N ALA A 2 14.09 -14.04 3.52
CA ALA A 2 14.83 -13.18 2.57
C ALA A 2 14.20 -13.02 1.17
N ASN A 3 13.40 -13.99 0.71
CA ASN A 3 12.83 -13.94 -0.64
C ASN A 3 11.70 -12.89 -0.76
N THR A 4 10.75 -12.87 0.18
CA THR A 4 9.58 -11.98 0.16
C THR A 4 9.95 -10.50 0.05
N ASP A 5 11.05 -10.08 0.68
CA ASP A 5 11.54 -8.70 0.63
C ASP A 5 12.07 -8.32 -0.77
N ARG A 6 12.86 -9.20 -1.41
CA ARG A 6 13.41 -8.96 -2.75
C ARG A 6 12.32 -8.77 -3.79
N PHE A 7 11.25 -9.55 -3.69
CA PHE A 7 10.20 -9.50 -4.68
C PHE A 7 9.16 -8.42 -4.43
N SER A 8 8.87 -8.08 -3.17
CA SER A 8 8.05 -6.90 -2.87
C SER A 8 8.72 -5.61 -3.34
N ARG A 9 10.06 -5.54 -3.25
CA ARG A 9 10.84 -4.46 -3.88
C ARG A 9 10.72 -4.48 -5.41
N LYS A 10 10.70 -5.65 -6.04
CA LYS A 10 10.50 -5.76 -7.50
C LYS A 10 9.10 -5.33 -7.92
N ALA A 11 8.07 -5.70 -7.16
CA ALA A 11 6.70 -5.25 -7.35
C ALA A 11 6.61 -3.73 -7.24
N ARG A 12 7.19 -3.14 -6.19
CA ARG A 12 7.27 -1.68 -6.01
C ARG A 12 7.96 -0.98 -7.18
N LYS A 13 9.12 -1.46 -7.62
CA LYS A 13 9.83 -0.90 -8.79
C LYS A 13 8.98 -0.97 -10.06
N ARG A 14 8.20 -2.04 -10.23
CA ARG A 14 7.26 -2.16 -11.37
C ARG A 14 6.13 -1.14 -11.27
N LEU A 15 5.63 -0.84 -10.07
CA LEU A 15 4.61 0.19 -9.86
C LEU A 15 5.19 1.60 -10.12
N GLU A 16 6.40 1.89 -9.62
CA GLU A 16 7.12 3.14 -9.89
C GLU A 16 7.40 3.35 -11.38
N ALA A 17 7.52 2.28 -12.18
CA ALA A 17 7.68 2.38 -13.63
C ALA A 17 6.37 2.67 -14.39
N GLN A 18 5.21 2.60 -13.72
CA GLN A 18 3.89 2.88 -14.31
C GLN A 18 3.40 4.32 -14.06
N LEU A 19 4.25 5.17 -13.48
CA LEU A 19 3.93 6.55 -13.18
C LEU A 19 3.73 7.35 -14.47
N GLY A 20 2.66 8.15 -14.49
CA GLY A 20 2.47 9.15 -15.54
C GLY A 20 3.45 10.32 -15.43
N PRO A 21 3.57 11.16 -16.48
CA PRO A 21 4.52 12.28 -16.53
C PRO A 21 4.33 13.34 -15.42
N ASP A 22 3.12 13.48 -14.85
CA ASP A 22 2.80 14.41 -13.76
C ASP A 22 2.54 13.70 -12.41
N GLU A 23 2.83 12.41 -12.34
CA GLU A 23 2.54 11.59 -11.17
C GLU A 23 3.76 11.54 -10.24
N GLN A 24 3.61 12.12 -9.05
CA GLN A 24 4.69 12.17 -8.06
C GLN A 24 4.49 11.12 -6.99
N VAL A 25 5.54 10.35 -6.69
CA VAL A 25 5.53 9.40 -5.58
C VAL A 25 5.59 10.16 -4.26
N LEU A 26 4.53 10.04 -3.45
CA LEU A 26 4.48 10.60 -2.10
C LEU A 26 5.04 9.61 -1.07
N HIS A 27 4.81 8.32 -1.30
CA HIS A 27 5.30 7.27 -0.40
C HIS A 27 5.47 5.94 -1.15
N SER A 28 6.51 5.18 -0.83
CA SER A 28 6.65 3.82 -1.35
C SER A 28 7.15 2.87 -0.26
N ALA A 29 6.43 1.78 -0.08
CA ALA A 29 6.66 0.82 0.99
C ALA A 29 6.44 -0.61 0.51
N THR A 30 6.93 -1.54 1.31
CA THR A 30 6.46 -2.93 1.29
C THR A 30 5.55 -3.09 2.49
N VAL A 31 4.41 -3.76 2.32
CA VAL A 31 3.38 -3.96 3.33
C VAL A 31 3.05 -5.46 3.33
N GLY A 32 3.78 -6.22 4.15
CA GLY A 32 3.72 -7.69 4.09
C GLY A 32 4.22 -8.22 2.73
N PRO A 33 3.43 -9.03 2.00
CA PRO A 33 3.80 -9.52 0.66
C PRO A 33 3.42 -8.55 -0.48
N VAL A 34 3.07 -7.30 -0.18
CA VAL A 34 2.54 -6.34 -1.17
C VAL A 34 3.49 -5.17 -1.33
N GLY A 35 3.77 -4.80 -2.59
CA GLY A 35 4.40 -3.53 -2.92
C GLY A 35 3.35 -2.42 -2.94
N LEU A 36 3.63 -1.33 -2.22
CA LEU A 36 2.75 -0.16 -2.13
C LEU A 36 3.49 1.05 -2.70
N VAL A 37 2.83 1.75 -3.63
CA VAL A 37 3.27 3.06 -4.14
C VAL A 37 2.08 4.01 -4.06
N LEU A 38 2.22 5.05 -3.25
CA LEU A 38 1.25 6.13 -3.13
C LEU A 38 1.76 7.31 -3.94
N THR A 39 0.88 7.87 -4.76
CA THR A 39 1.15 9.04 -5.58
C THR A 39 0.21 10.18 -5.22
N ASN A 40 0.46 11.36 -5.78
CA ASN A 40 -0.46 12.50 -5.69
C ASN A 40 -1.84 12.25 -6.34
N ARG A 41 -2.01 11.16 -7.10
CA ARG A 41 -3.26 10.82 -7.81
C ARG A 41 -3.94 9.56 -7.30
N ARG A 42 -3.17 8.50 -7.01
CA ARG A 42 -3.70 7.17 -6.72
C ARG A 42 -2.79 6.40 -5.76
N LEU A 43 -3.36 5.35 -5.20
CA LEU A 43 -2.61 4.32 -4.51
C LEU A 43 -2.45 3.13 -5.46
N MET A 44 -1.27 2.55 -5.52
CA MET A 44 -0.96 1.38 -6.33
C MET A 44 -0.49 0.25 -5.41
N LEU A 45 -1.11 -0.92 -5.55
CA LEU A 45 -0.87 -2.08 -4.70
C LEU A 45 -0.66 -3.29 -5.59
N ALA A 46 0.53 -3.88 -5.51
CA ALA A 46 0.88 -5.06 -6.28
C ALA A 46 1.29 -6.21 -5.36
N PRO A 47 0.60 -7.36 -5.40
CA PRO A 47 1.02 -8.55 -4.71
C PRO A 47 2.36 -9.06 -5.25
N TYR A 48 3.13 -9.71 -4.39
CA TYR A 48 4.38 -10.38 -4.74
C TYR A 48 4.14 -11.54 -5.73
N VAL A 49 3.14 -12.38 -5.50
CA VAL A 49 2.95 -13.60 -6.28
C VAL A 49 2.13 -13.29 -7.53
N ARG A 50 2.76 -13.41 -8.71
CA ARG A 50 2.03 -13.32 -9.99
C ARG A 50 0.95 -14.40 -10.04
N GLY A 51 -0.29 -13.99 -10.31
CA GLY A 51 -1.42 -14.90 -10.52
C GLY A 51 -2.19 -15.30 -9.26
N VAL A 52 -1.92 -14.69 -8.10
CA VAL A 52 -2.68 -14.93 -6.86
C VAL A 52 -3.68 -13.80 -6.57
N ASP A 53 -3.30 -12.56 -6.85
CA ASP A 53 -4.18 -11.38 -6.72
C ASP A 53 -3.88 -10.39 -7.85
N ASP A 54 -4.88 -9.59 -8.23
CA ASP A 54 -4.73 -8.52 -9.21
C ASP A 54 -4.05 -7.29 -8.62
N GLU A 55 -3.40 -6.51 -9.48
CA GLU A 55 -2.91 -5.19 -9.09
C GLU A 55 -4.09 -4.25 -8.83
N VAL A 56 -4.07 -3.57 -7.68
CA VAL A 56 -5.15 -2.68 -7.26
C VAL A 56 -4.67 -1.24 -7.29
N ASN A 57 -5.34 -0.42 -8.09
CA ASN A 57 -4.93 0.96 -8.35
C ASN A 57 -6.05 1.98 -8.06
N PRO A 58 -6.58 2.08 -6.82
CA PRO A 58 -7.66 3.01 -6.52
C PRO A 58 -7.17 4.46 -6.65
N GLN A 59 -7.99 5.30 -7.27
CA GLN A 59 -7.81 6.75 -7.21
C GLN A 59 -7.83 7.20 -5.75
N LEU A 60 -7.00 8.17 -5.40
CA LEU A 60 -6.87 8.63 -4.02
C LEU A 60 -8.20 9.21 -3.51
N SER A 61 -8.98 9.85 -4.38
CA SER A 61 -10.36 10.31 -4.11
C SER A 61 -11.37 9.20 -3.83
N ALA A 62 -11.07 7.96 -4.27
CA ALA A 62 -11.92 6.81 -4.00
C ALA A 62 -11.61 6.16 -2.64
N ILE A 63 -10.52 6.56 -1.97
CA ILE A 63 -10.16 6.10 -0.63
C ILE A 63 -10.82 7.02 0.38
N HIS A 64 -11.73 6.49 1.19
CA HIS A 64 -12.44 7.28 2.21
C HIS A 64 -11.94 7.02 3.62
N ASN A 65 -11.27 5.88 3.86
CA ASN A 65 -10.69 5.59 5.16
C ASN A 65 -9.48 4.65 5.06
N VAL A 66 -8.55 4.79 6.01
CA VAL A 66 -7.44 3.87 6.24
C VAL A 66 -7.30 3.59 7.72
N ALA A 67 -7.43 2.31 8.08
CA ALA A 67 -7.23 1.81 9.43
C ALA A 67 -5.91 1.06 9.54
N TRP A 68 -5.16 1.34 10.60
CA TRP A 68 -3.95 0.61 10.95
C TRP A 68 -4.11 0.04 12.35
N ARG A 69 -4.00 -1.28 12.46
CA ARG A 69 -3.94 -2.00 13.73
C ARG A 69 -2.51 -2.47 13.95
N LYS A 70 -1.86 -1.89 14.95
CA LYS A 70 -0.51 -2.27 15.36
C LYS A 70 -0.50 -3.73 15.81
N GLY A 71 0.48 -4.49 15.33
CA GLY A 71 0.74 -5.85 15.76
C GLY A 71 1.40 -5.91 17.14
N SER A 72 1.17 -7.01 17.83
CA SER A 72 1.78 -7.36 19.11
C SER A 72 2.68 -8.60 18.95
N LEU A 73 3.30 -9.06 20.04
CA LEU A 73 4.15 -10.26 20.05
C LEU A 73 3.42 -11.51 19.49
N TRP A 74 2.10 -11.57 19.65
CA TRP A 74 1.26 -12.72 19.31
C TRP A 74 0.31 -12.46 18.14
N SER A 75 0.32 -11.25 17.56
CA SER A 75 -0.62 -10.89 16.51
C SER A 75 0.04 -9.97 15.49
N PRO A 76 0.02 -10.33 14.19
CA PRO A 76 0.58 -9.47 13.17
C PRO A 76 -0.21 -8.15 13.04
N GLY A 77 0.50 -7.12 12.59
CA GLY A 77 -0.14 -5.85 12.25
C GLY A 77 -1.04 -5.99 11.02
N VAL A 78 -2.11 -5.19 10.97
CA VAL A 78 -3.12 -5.24 9.91
C VAL A 78 -3.37 -3.84 9.39
N LEU A 79 -3.17 -3.65 8.09
CA LEU A 79 -3.54 -2.44 7.37
C LEU A 79 -4.83 -2.70 6.61
N THR A 80 -5.83 -1.84 6.78
CA THR A 80 -7.10 -1.91 6.05
C THR A 80 -7.35 -0.61 5.33
N ILE A 81 -7.63 -0.69 4.03
CA ILE A 81 -7.87 0.45 3.15
C ILE A 81 -9.28 0.31 2.62
N TYR A 82 -10.12 1.28 2.92
CA TYR A 82 -11.51 1.30 2.49
C TYR A 82 -11.63 2.19 1.26
N THR A 83 -12.03 1.59 0.15
CA THR A 83 -12.34 2.31 -1.08
C THR A 83 -13.86 2.34 -1.30
N GLY A 84 -14.33 3.15 -2.24
CA GLY A 84 -15.74 3.18 -2.63
C GLY A 84 -16.27 1.85 -3.20
N SER A 85 -15.39 0.97 -3.68
CA SER A 85 -15.76 -0.29 -4.34
C SER A 85 -15.40 -1.55 -3.55
N GLN A 86 -14.45 -1.48 -2.61
CA GLN A 86 -13.96 -2.65 -1.88
C GLN A 86 -13.21 -2.29 -0.61
N THR A 87 -13.03 -3.28 0.27
CA THR A 87 -12.14 -3.20 1.43
C THR A 87 -10.91 -4.05 1.17
N LEU A 88 -9.73 -3.43 1.21
CA LEU A 88 -8.45 -4.11 1.03
C LEU A 88 -7.81 -4.32 2.40
N THR A 89 -7.66 -5.58 2.80
CA THR A 89 -7.05 -5.95 4.09
C THR A 89 -5.73 -6.66 3.87
N TYR A 90 -4.67 -6.10 4.46
CA TYR A 90 -3.32 -6.65 4.43
C TYR A 90 -2.90 -7.05 5.84
N ASP A 91 -2.66 -8.35 6.03
CA ASP A 91 -2.16 -8.92 7.28
C ASP A 91 -0.63 -9.05 7.26
N LYS A 92 -0.05 -9.44 8.40
CA LYS A 92 1.40 -9.70 8.54
C LYS A 92 2.26 -8.50 8.16
N VAL A 93 1.74 -7.31 8.41
CA VAL A 93 2.42 -6.05 8.12
C VAL A 93 3.36 -5.71 9.28
N PRO A 94 4.67 -5.49 9.02
CA PRO A 94 5.58 -4.99 10.03
C PRO A 94 5.15 -3.64 10.58
N ASN A 95 5.22 -3.46 11.90
CA ASN A 95 4.63 -2.30 12.57
C ASN A 95 5.03 -0.95 11.98
N LYS A 96 6.34 -0.76 11.75
CA LYS A 96 6.89 0.47 11.18
C LYS A 96 6.37 0.73 9.76
N GLN A 97 6.20 -0.31 8.95
CA GLN A 97 5.73 -0.19 7.56
C GLN A 97 4.25 0.14 7.52
N GLY A 98 3.43 -0.56 8.31
CA GLY A 98 1.99 -0.32 8.37
C GLY A 98 1.63 1.06 8.92
N GLU A 99 2.33 1.50 9.97
CA GLU A 99 2.17 2.84 10.53
C GLU A 99 2.56 3.93 9.53
N SER A 100 3.74 3.80 8.91
CA SER A 100 4.20 4.77 7.90
C SER A 100 3.26 4.83 6.69
N ALA A 101 2.79 3.69 6.18
CA ALA A 101 1.87 3.63 5.06
C ALA A 101 0.52 4.28 5.40
N ALA A 102 -0.03 3.96 6.57
CA ALA A 102 -1.31 4.55 6.99
C ALA A 102 -1.22 6.07 7.19
N ILE A 103 -0.14 6.56 7.78
CA ILE A 103 0.10 8.00 7.93
C ILE A 103 0.19 8.67 6.55
N ALA A 104 1.01 8.12 5.65
CA ALA A 104 1.20 8.68 4.32
C ALA A 104 -0.12 8.72 3.51
N ILE A 105 -0.92 7.65 3.53
CA ILE A 105 -2.19 7.64 2.80
C ILE A 105 -3.16 8.67 3.39
N ARG A 106 -3.27 8.76 4.73
CA ARG A 106 -4.14 9.77 5.36
C ARG A 106 -3.71 11.20 5.05
N GLN A 107 -2.39 11.46 5.05
CA GLN A 107 -1.86 12.77 4.67
C GLN A 107 -2.19 13.11 3.22
N ALA A 108 -2.04 12.14 2.31
CA ALA A 108 -2.37 12.35 0.90
C ALA A 108 -3.88 12.56 0.70
N MET A 109 -4.73 11.82 1.41
CA MET A 109 -6.19 12.04 1.41
C MET A 109 -6.54 13.45 1.89
N ALA A 110 -5.91 13.91 2.98
CA ALA A 110 -6.14 15.25 3.53
C ALA A 110 -5.62 16.37 2.62
N ALA A 111 -4.62 16.11 1.78
CA ALA A 111 -4.10 17.08 0.81
C ALA A 111 -4.97 17.21 -0.47
N GLN A 112 -5.94 16.32 -0.67
CA GLN A 112 -6.88 16.38 -1.80
C GLN A 112 -8.22 17.08 -1.48
N GLY A 113 -8.53 17.29 -0.20
CA GLY A 113 -9.73 17.99 0.27
C GLY A 113 -9.45 19.45 0.59
#